data_AF-A0A524HH11-F1
#
_entry.id   AF-A0A524HH11-F1
#
_cell.length_a   1.000
_cell.length_b   1.000
_cell.length_c   1.000
_cell.angle_alpha   90.00
_cell.angle_beta   90.00
_cell.angle_gamma   90.00
#
_symmetry.space_group_name_H-M   'P 1'
#
loop_
_entity.id
_entity.type
_entity.pdbx_description
1 polymer ?
#
loop_
_entity_poly.entity_id
_entity_poly.type
_entity_poly.pdbx_seq_one_letter_code
_entity_poly.pdbx_strand_id
1 'polypeptide(L)'
;MSHMPGDYLSAEQIRVLMLPINPNRVKILDGMSHVEAFDIRATLTRVFGFGRWSEESYQPPELLYAVDTTTRAGKPAVKVAYVAHRRLTIRTPNGSPLCVFEASAVGESLMPDFKRGDAYDMAIKSSESQALKRCAINMGTQVGLSLYD
;
A
#
# COMPACT_ATOMS: atom_id res chain seq x y z
N MET A 1 -25.32 12.45 -21.94
CA MET A 1 -25.24 12.70 -20.49
C MET A 1 -24.17 13.75 -20.26
N SER A 2 -24.58 15.00 -20.02
CA SER A 2 -23.67 16.12 -19.73
C SER A 2 -23.09 15.95 -18.33
N HIS A 3 -21.75 15.91 -18.22
CA HIS A 3 -21.07 16.07 -16.93
C HIS A 3 -21.40 17.46 -16.37
N MET A 4 -21.90 17.53 -15.14
CA MET A 4 -21.94 18.79 -14.40
C MET A 4 -20.49 19.24 -14.14
N PRO A 5 -20.16 20.53 -14.34
CA PRO A 5 -18.87 21.06 -13.91
C PRO A 5 -18.82 21.02 -12.37
N GLY A 6 -18.04 20.09 -11.81
CA GLY A 6 -17.88 19.92 -10.36
C GLY A 6 -17.68 18.47 -9.90
N ASP A 7 -18.15 17.49 -10.66
CA ASP A 7 -18.03 16.08 -10.27
C ASP A 7 -16.74 15.48 -10.83
N TYR A 8 -15.65 15.63 -10.07
CA TYR A 8 -14.34 15.08 -10.46
C TYR A 8 -14.29 13.54 -10.37
N LEU A 9 -15.16 12.93 -9.57
CA LEU A 9 -15.42 11.49 -9.54
C LEU A 9 -16.84 11.23 -10.01
N SER A 10 -17.05 10.20 -10.83
CA SER A 10 -18.41 9.79 -11.22
C SER A 10 -19.15 9.18 -10.03
N ALA A 11 -20.48 9.25 -10.04
CA ALA A 11 -21.32 8.62 -9.04
C ALA A 11 -21.01 7.11 -8.89
N GLU A 12 -20.67 6.43 -10.00
CA GLU A 12 -20.28 5.02 -9.98
C GLU A 12 -18.92 4.80 -9.31
N GLN A 13 -17.93 5.67 -9.54
CA GLN A 13 -16.64 5.59 -8.85
C GLN A 13 -16.80 5.77 -7.34
N ILE A 14 -17.56 6.79 -6.92
CA ILE A 14 -17.86 7.04 -5.51
C ILE A 14 -18.58 5.84 -4.91
N ARG A 15 -19.62 5.34 -5.58
CA ARG A 15 -20.38 4.17 -5.13
C ARG A 15 -19.45 2.98 -4.92
N VAL A 16 -18.63 2.64 -5.91
CA VAL A 16 -17.69 1.52 -5.81
C VAL A 16 -16.76 1.73 -4.63
N LEU A 17 -16.08 2.87 -4.51
CA LEU A 17 -15.12 3.15 -3.43
C LEU A 17 -15.70 2.99 -2.03
N MET A 18 -16.99 3.32 -1.85
CA MET A 18 -17.70 3.29 -0.57
C MET A 18 -18.46 1.99 -0.29
N LEU A 19 -18.47 1.02 -1.21
CA LEU A 19 -19.07 -0.29 -0.94
C LEU A 19 -18.33 -1.01 0.20
N PRO A 20 -19.02 -1.82 1.02
CA PRO A 20 -18.35 -2.71 1.96
C PRO A 20 -17.33 -3.61 1.25
N ILE A 21 -16.14 -3.75 1.84
CA ILE A 21 -15.10 -4.60 1.24
C ILE A 21 -15.56 -6.06 1.21
N ASN A 22 -15.33 -6.74 0.10
CA ASN A 22 -15.61 -8.17 0.01
C ASN A 22 -14.72 -8.93 1.02
N PRO A 23 -15.28 -9.70 1.97
CA PRO A 23 -14.50 -10.42 2.97
C PRO A 23 -13.40 -11.32 2.39
N ASN A 24 -13.59 -11.86 1.17
CA ASN A 24 -12.58 -12.71 0.51
C ASN A 24 -11.29 -11.95 0.14
N ARG A 25 -11.36 -10.62 0.01
CA ARG A 25 -10.22 -9.72 -0.24
C ARG A 25 -9.45 -9.40 1.05
N VAL A 26 -10.06 -9.63 2.22
CA VAL A 26 -9.44 -9.42 3.52
C VAL A 26 -8.69 -10.69 3.93
N LYS A 27 -7.43 -10.52 4.32
CA LYS A 27 -6.57 -11.58 4.84
C LYS A 27 -6.23 -11.28 6.29
N ILE A 28 -5.87 -12.32 7.02
CA ILE A 28 -5.44 -12.22 8.42
C ILE A 28 -3.97 -12.60 8.47
N LEU A 29 -3.15 -11.70 9.01
CA LEU A 29 -1.74 -11.94 9.32
C LEU A 29 -1.49 -11.51 10.77
N ASP A 30 -0.97 -12.42 11.58
CA ASP A 30 -0.69 -12.17 13.01
C ASP A 30 -1.88 -11.59 13.80
N GLY A 31 -3.10 -12.03 13.45
CA GLY A 31 -4.34 -11.57 14.08
C GLY A 31 -4.86 -10.23 13.57
N MET A 32 -4.12 -9.56 12.68
CA MET A 32 -4.52 -8.29 12.07
C MET A 32 -5.12 -8.51 10.68
N SER A 33 -6.24 -7.85 10.40
CA SER A 33 -6.89 -7.89 9.10
C SER A 33 -6.21 -6.91 8.13
N HIS A 34 -5.90 -7.36 6.92
CA HIS A 34 -5.29 -6.51 5.88
C HIS A 34 -5.79 -6.85 4.48
N VAL A 35 -5.57 -5.92 3.56
CA VAL A 35 -5.76 -6.13 2.11
C VAL A 35 -4.40 -6.17 1.44
N GLU A 36 -4.26 -7.02 0.43
CA GLU A 36 -3.01 -7.14 -0.32
C GLU A 36 -2.75 -5.93 -1.22
N ALA A 37 -1.49 -5.51 -1.33
CA ALA A 37 -1.16 -4.32 -2.10
C ALA A 37 -1.49 -4.47 -3.60
N PHE A 38 -1.33 -5.68 -4.17
CA PHE A 38 -1.71 -5.93 -5.57
C PHE A 38 -3.21 -5.73 -5.80
N ASP A 39 -4.04 -6.06 -4.81
CA ASP A 39 -5.49 -5.98 -4.90
C ASP A 39 -5.97 -4.52 -4.79
N ILE A 40 -5.28 -3.70 -3.99
CA ILE A 40 -5.45 -2.24 -4.01
C ILE A 40 -5.09 -1.67 -5.38
N ARG A 41 -3.93 -2.03 -5.96
CA ARG A 41 -3.54 -1.56 -7.31
C ARG A 41 -4.55 -1.98 -8.39
N ALA A 42 -5.07 -3.19 -8.30
CA ALA A 42 -6.12 -3.67 -9.19
C ALA A 42 -7.42 -2.86 -9.00
N THR A 43 -7.78 -2.51 -7.77
CA THR A 43 -8.96 -1.68 -7.46
C THR A 43 -8.80 -0.26 -8.00
N LEU A 44 -7.65 0.38 -7.77
CA LEU A 44 -7.33 1.70 -8.34
C LEU A 44 -7.43 1.68 -9.87
N THR A 45 -6.87 0.66 -10.50
CA THR A 45 -6.95 0.47 -11.96
C THR A 45 -8.39 0.28 -12.45
N ARG A 46 -9.22 -0.48 -11.74
CA ARG A 46 -10.63 -0.68 -12.12
C ARG A 46 -11.47 0.59 -11.95
N VAL A 47 -11.26 1.35 -10.89
CA VAL A 47 -12.04 2.56 -10.58
C VAL A 47 -11.60 3.74 -11.44
N PHE A 48 -10.31 3.98 -11.59
CA PHE A 48 -9.79 5.17 -12.27
C PHE A 48 -9.35 4.91 -13.72
N GLY A 49 -9.08 3.66 -14.08
CA GLY A 49 -8.49 3.31 -15.37
C GLY A 49 -6.97 3.44 -15.38
N PHE A 50 -6.35 2.80 -16.38
CA PHE A 50 -4.91 2.86 -16.60
C PHE A 50 -4.44 4.30 -16.85
N GLY A 51 -3.26 4.65 -16.32
CA GLY A 51 -2.64 5.97 -16.50
C GLY A 51 -3.32 7.12 -15.73
N ARG A 52 -4.43 6.88 -15.03
CA ARG A 52 -5.11 7.90 -14.21
C ARG A 52 -4.75 7.88 -12.73
N TRP A 53 -3.81 7.04 -12.34
CA TRP A 53 -3.20 7.08 -11.03
C TRP A 53 -1.70 6.78 -11.14
N SER A 54 -0.91 7.32 -10.20
CA SER A 54 0.51 7.01 -10.04
C SER A 54 0.84 6.76 -8.58
N GLU A 55 1.83 5.92 -8.35
CA GLU A 55 2.42 5.68 -7.04
C GLU A 55 3.92 5.89 -7.17
N GLU A 56 4.45 6.84 -6.42
CA GLU A 56 5.84 7.25 -6.50
C GLU A 56 6.46 7.35 -5.11
N SER A 57 7.78 7.17 -5.03
CA SER A 57 8.53 7.47 -3.80
C SER A 57 8.81 8.95 -3.79
N TYR A 58 8.36 9.66 -2.76
CA TYR A 58 8.69 11.08 -2.60
C TYR A 58 9.97 11.30 -1.78
N GLN A 59 10.47 10.24 -1.13
CA GLN A 59 11.81 10.13 -0.56
C GLN A 59 12.38 8.73 -0.86
N PRO A 60 13.71 8.57 -0.96
CA PRO A 60 14.32 7.24 -1.03
C PRO A 60 13.96 6.41 0.22
N PRO A 61 13.74 5.09 0.08
CA PRO A 61 13.64 4.22 1.24
C PRO A 61 14.93 4.27 2.07
N GLU A 62 14.78 4.33 3.39
CA GLU A 62 15.90 4.40 4.32
C GLU A 62 16.03 3.10 5.11
N LEU A 63 17.26 2.58 5.22
CA LEU A 63 17.57 1.45 6.09
C LEU A 63 17.60 1.97 7.53
N LEU A 64 16.66 1.53 8.36
CA LEU A 64 16.61 1.91 9.78
C LEU A 64 17.63 1.11 10.59
N TYR A 65 17.67 -0.20 10.36
CA TYR A 65 18.66 -1.09 10.96
C TYR A 65 18.81 -2.38 10.15
N ALA A 66 20.00 -2.97 10.24
CA ALA A 66 20.28 -4.34 9.88
C ALA A 66 21.17 -4.94 10.97
N VAL A 67 20.64 -5.89 11.72
CA VAL A 67 21.33 -6.47 12.88
C VAL A 67 21.41 -7.98 12.75
N ASP A 68 22.58 -8.52 13.09
CA ASP A 68 22.75 -9.96 13.25
C ASP A 68 21.99 -10.42 14.51
N THR A 69 21.29 -11.53 14.40
CA THR A 69 20.45 -12.08 15.46
C THR A 69 20.39 -13.61 15.34
N THR A 70 19.45 -14.24 16.05
CA THR A 70 19.17 -15.66 15.94
C THR A 70 17.72 -15.93 15.62
N THR A 71 17.47 -16.97 14.83
CA THR A 71 16.13 -17.54 14.68
C THR A 71 15.64 -18.11 16.02
N ARG A 72 14.34 -18.40 16.12
CA ARG A 72 13.77 -19.10 17.30
C ARG A 72 14.44 -20.45 17.60
N ALA A 73 15.07 -21.07 16.60
CA ALA A 73 15.84 -22.32 16.73
C ALA A 73 17.32 -22.10 17.08
N GLY A 74 17.73 -20.88 17.44
CA GLY A 74 19.11 -20.55 17.82
C GLY A 74 20.11 -20.44 16.66
N LYS A 75 19.66 -20.58 15.41
CA LYS A 75 20.54 -20.45 14.23
C LYS A 75 20.80 -18.97 13.88
N PRO A 76 21.98 -18.61 13.36
CA PRO A 76 22.27 -17.25 12.89
C PRO A 76 21.22 -16.73 11.91
N ALA A 77 20.84 -15.48 12.09
CA ALA A 77 19.83 -14.77 11.31
C ALA A 77 20.22 -13.30 11.16
N VAL A 78 19.55 -12.61 10.25
CA VAL A 78 19.59 -11.15 10.13
C VAL A 78 18.19 -10.60 10.30
N LYS A 79 18.04 -9.51 11.05
CA LYS A 79 16.82 -8.72 11.13
C LYS A 79 17.06 -7.37 10.44
N VAL A 80 16.22 -7.04 9.47
CA VAL A 80 16.34 -5.84 8.64
C VAL A 80 15.05 -5.05 8.72
N ALA A 81 15.15 -3.72 8.82
CA ALA A 81 14.00 -2.82 8.75
C ALA A 81 14.28 -1.64 7.82
N TYR A 82 13.29 -1.33 6.98
CA TYR A 82 13.28 -0.17 6.11
C TYR A 82 12.07 0.71 6.40
N VAL A 83 12.22 2.01 6.27
CA VAL A 83 11.09 2.93 6.09
C VAL A 83 10.97 3.31 4.61
N ALA A 84 9.74 3.36 4.10
CA ALA A 84 9.45 3.87 2.77
C ALA A 84 8.39 4.96 2.81
N HIS A 85 8.48 5.88 1.85
CA HIS A 85 7.69 7.10 1.75
C HIS A 85 6.98 7.14 0.40
N ARG A 86 5.67 6.89 0.37
CA ARG A 86 4.90 6.77 -0.87
C ARG A 86 3.90 7.90 -1.04
N ARG A 87 3.76 8.36 -2.27
CA ARG A 87 2.75 9.32 -2.71
C ARG A 87 1.85 8.65 -3.75
N LEU A 88 0.55 8.62 -3.49
CA LEU A 88 -0.48 8.19 -4.42
C LEU A 88 -1.14 9.42 -5.02
N THR A 89 -1.09 9.56 -6.34
CA THR A 89 -1.73 10.65 -7.06
C THR A 89 -2.83 10.09 -7.97
N ILE A 90 -4.08 10.53 -7.78
CA ILE A 90 -5.18 10.26 -8.71
C ILE A 90 -5.36 11.48 -9.62
N ARG A 91 -5.68 11.26 -10.89
CA ARG A 91 -5.83 12.31 -11.90
C ARG A 91 -7.25 12.40 -12.44
N THR A 92 -7.67 13.61 -12.73
CA THR A 92 -8.88 13.92 -13.47
C THR A 92 -8.79 13.41 -14.93
N PRO A 93 -9.90 13.35 -15.68
CA PRO A 93 -9.88 12.93 -17.08
C PRO A 93 -8.96 13.73 -18.00
N ASN A 94 -8.69 15.01 -17.69
CA ASN A 94 -7.77 15.88 -18.42
C ASN A 94 -6.30 15.76 -17.93
N GLY A 95 -6.01 14.85 -17.00
CA GLY A 95 -4.65 14.54 -16.53
C GLY A 95 -4.15 15.39 -15.36
N SER A 96 -4.89 16.40 -14.91
CA SER A 96 -4.55 17.19 -13.72
C SER A 96 -4.63 16.34 -12.44
N PRO A 97 -3.78 16.57 -11.43
CA PRO A 97 -3.93 15.93 -10.13
C PRO A 97 -5.30 16.26 -9.52
N LEU A 98 -6.07 15.23 -9.19
CA LEU A 98 -7.33 15.32 -8.45
C LEU A 98 -7.06 15.32 -6.94
N CYS A 99 -6.29 14.32 -6.49
CA CYS A 99 -5.89 14.20 -5.10
C CYS A 99 -4.50 13.56 -5.00
N VAL A 100 -3.82 13.89 -3.90
CA VAL A 100 -2.48 13.42 -3.58
C VAL A 100 -2.48 12.98 -2.13
N PHE A 101 -2.14 11.72 -1.87
CA PHE A 101 -2.04 11.16 -0.53
C PHE A 101 -0.65 10.65 -0.27
N GLU A 102 -0.06 11.08 0.83
CA GLU A 102 1.26 10.66 1.26
C GLU A 102 1.15 9.83 2.52
N ALA A 103 1.95 8.77 2.58
CA ALA A 103 2.11 8.00 3.78
C ALA A 103 3.50 7.37 3.83
N SER A 104 3.89 7.01 5.04
CA SER A 104 5.11 6.27 5.30
C SER A 104 4.78 5.01 6.08
N ALA A 105 5.60 3.99 5.92
CA ALA A 105 5.49 2.76 6.70
C ALA A 105 6.85 2.11 6.88
N VAL A 106 6.98 1.38 7.99
CA VAL A 106 8.12 0.52 8.27
C VAL A 106 7.77 -0.89 7.83
N GLY A 107 8.73 -1.54 7.19
CA GLY A 107 8.69 -2.96 6.85
C GLY A 107 9.89 -3.65 7.47
N GLU A 108 9.65 -4.78 8.12
CA GLU A 108 10.68 -5.58 8.76
C GLU A 108 10.72 -6.99 8.16
N SER A 109 11.90 -7.60 8.19
CA SER A 109 12.08 -9.01 7.84
C SER A 109 13.13 -9.64 8.73
N LEU A 110 12.91 -10.90 9.09
CA LEU A 110 13.87 -11.75 9.78
C LEU A 110 14.07 -13.02 8.96
N MET A 111 15.30 -13.26 8.51
CA MET A 111 15.65 -14.46 7.74
C MET A 111 16.92 -15.11 8.30
N PRO A 112 17.11 -16.42 8.09
CA PRO A 112 18.40 -17.07 8.32
C PRO A 112 19.53 -16.35 7.59
N ASP A 113 20.72 -16.33 8.18
CA ASP A 113 21.84 -15.52 7.67
C ASP A 113 22.23 -15.83 6.22
N PHE A 114 22.18 -17.11 5.82
CA PHE A 114 22.45 -17.52 4.44
C PHE A 114 21.44 -16.97 3.40
N LYS A 115 20.32 -16.39 3.85
CA LYS A 115 19.31 -15.69 3.03
C LYS A 115 19.31 -14.18 3.27
N ARG A 116 20.45 -13.61 3.65
CA ARG A 116 20.56 -12.18 3.97
C ARG A 116 19.93 -11.28 2.90
N GLY A 117 20.17 -11.53 1.62
CA GLY A 117 19.55 -10.78 0.52
C GLY A 117 18.02 -10.77 0.55
N ASP A 118 17.38 -11.92 0.83
CA ASP A 118 15.92 -12.03 0.94
C ASP A 118 15.37 -11.21 2.12
N ALA A 119 16.14 -11.06 3.20
CA ALA A 119 15.76 -10.23 4.33
C ALA A 119 15.62 -8.76 3.93
N TYR A 120 16.64 -8.24 3.23
CA TYR A 120 16.64 -6.86 2.73
C TYR A 120 15.51 -6.63 1.72
N ASP A 121 15.38 -7.53 0.74
CA ASP A 121 14.35 -7.44 -0.30
C ASP A 121 12.93 -7.50 0.27
N MET A 122 12.67 -8.39 1.22
CA MET A 122 11.37 -8.49 1.86
C MET A 122 11.06 -7.26 2.74
N ALA A 123 12.02 -6.75 3.50
CA ALA A 123 11.82 -5.61 4.38
C ALA A 123 11.44 -4.34 3.56
N ILE A 124 12.18 -4.04 2.49
CA ILE A 124 11.90 -2.87 1.64
C ILE A 124 10.58 -3.03 0.85
N LYS A 125 10.30 -4.20 0.28
CA LYS A 125 9.02 -4.44 -0.43
C LYS A 125 7.82 -4.34 0.50
N SER A 126 7.99 -4.78 1.74
CA SER A 126 6.96 -4.69 2.77
C SER A 126 6.71 -3.24 3.18
N SER A 127 7.77 -2.45 3.40
CA SER A 127 7.62 -1.03 3.76
C SER A 127 6.92 -0.24 2.66
N GLU A 128 7.32 -0.41 1.39
CA GLU A 128 6.67 0.24 0.25
C GLU A 128 5.20 -0.16 0.10
N SER A 129 4.91 -1.45 0.23
CA SER A 129 3.53 -1.96 0.13
C SER A 129 2.64 -1.42 1.24
N GLN A 130 3.13 -1.35 2.47
CA GLN A 130 2.37 -0.81 3.60
C GLN A 130 2.17 0.71 3.47
N ALA A 131 3.17 1.44 2.98
CA ALA A 131 3.04 2.87 2.72
C ALA A 131 1.99 3.14 1.64
N LEU A 132 1.98 2.40 0.52
CA LEU A 132 0.90 2.48 -0.48
C LEU A 132 -0.47 2.23 0.15
N LYS A 133 -0.61 1.16 0.96
CA LYS A 133 -1.88 0.82 1.60
C LYS A 133 -2.41 2.00 2.41
N ARG A 134 -1.54 2.64 3.20
CA ARG A 134 -1.86 3.84 4.00
C ARG A 134 -2.17 5.09 3.16
N CYS A 135 -1.57 5.24 1.98
CA CYS A 135 -2.03 6.28 1.04
C CYS A 135 -3.46 5.99 0.58
N ALA A 136 -3.71 4.74 0.19
CA ALA A 136 -4.94 4.31 -0.46
C ALA A 136 -6.16 4.39 0.45
N ILE A 137 -6.05 4.12 1.77
CA ILE A 137 -7.22 4.12 2.67
C ILE A 137 -8.03 5.42 2.62
N ASN A 138 -7.41 6.55 2.28
CA ASN A 138 -8.09 7.83 2.13
C ASN A 138 -9.11 7.86 0.97
N MET A 139 -9.11 6.85 0.09
CA MET A 139 -10.05 6.73 -1.03
C MET A 139 -11.35 6.01 -0.67
N GLY A 140 -11.41 5.29 0.46
CA GLY A 140 -12.65 4.64 0.92
C GLY A 140 -12.50 3.17 1.31
N THR A 141 -13.64 2.56 1.63
CA THR A 141 -13.75 1.22 2.21
C THR A 141 -13.22 0.12 1.30
N GLN A 142 -13.39 0.22 -0.02
CA GLN A 142 -12.89 -0.81 -0.97
C GLN A 142 -11.37 -0.97 -1.00
N VAL A 143 -10.62 -0.01 -0.46
CA VAL A 143 -9.16 -0.07 -0.37
C VAL A 143 -8.67 -0.16 1.07
N GLY A 144 -9.55 -0.54 2.00
CA GLY A 144 -9.19 -0.96 3.35
C GLY A 144 -9.45 0.07 4.45
N LEU A 145 -10.18 1.17 4.18
CA LEU A 145 -10.54 2.14 5.23
C LEU A 145 -11.28 1.47 6.40
N SER A 146 -12.24 0.60 6.12
CA SER A 146 -13.06 -0.08 7.13
C SER A 146 -12.31 -1.13 7.96
N LEU A 147 -11.01 -1.35 7.71
CA LEU A 147 -10.19 -2.25 8.54
C LEU A 147 -9.59 -1.54 9.76
N TYR A 148 -9.84 -0.24 9.89
CA TYR A 148 -9.42 0.59 11.01
C TYR A 148 -10.56 0.85 12.02
N ASP A 149 -11.75 0.30 11.76
CA ASP A 149 -12.93 0.39 12.62
C ASP A 149 -12.92 -0.65 13.75
#